data_AF-A0A7G2EUA5-F1
#
_entry.id   AF-A0A7G2EUA5-F1
#
_cell.length_a   1.000
_cell.length_b   1.000
_cell.length_c   1.000
_cell.angle_alpha   90.00
_cell.angle_beta   90.00
_cell.angle_gamma   90.00
#
_symmetry.space_group_name_H-M   'P 1'
#
loop_
_entity.id
_entity.type
_entity.pdbx_description
1 polymer ?
#
loop_
_entity_poly.entity_id
_entity_poly.type
_entity_poly.pdbx_seq_one_letter_code
_entity_poly.pdbx_strand_id
1 'polypeptide(L)' 'MNPEKFTHKTNETIATAHELAVNAGHAQFTPLHLAGALISDPTGIFLQAISSADSENATQSKT' A
#
# COMPACT_ATOMS: atom_id res chain seq x y z
N MET A 1 -4.95 -4.38 -14.90
CA MET A 1 -3.52 -4.52 -14.55
C MET A 1 -2.99 -5.77 -15.22
N ASN A 2 -1.68 -5.86 -15.50
CA ASN A 2 -1.07 -7.09 -16.03
C ASN A 2 -0.25 -7.77 -14.93
N PRO A 3 -0.74 -8.89 -14.34
CA PRO A 3 -0.05 -9.60 -13.28
C PRO A 3 1.36 -10.08 -13.67
N GLU A 4 1.58 -10.37 -14.95
CA GLU A 4 2.89 -10.81 -15.48
C GLU A 4 3.99 -9.74 -15.34
N LYS A 5 3.62 -8.49 -15.12
CA LYS A 5 4.56 -7.36 -14.93
C LYS A 5 4.73 -6.96 -13.47
N PHE A 6 4.06 -7.66 -12.55
CA PHE A 6 4.19 -7.35 -11.14
C PHE A 6 5.54 -7.81 -10.62
N THR A 7 6.11 -7.00 -9.74
CA THR A 7 7.25 -7.43 -8.95
C THR A 7 6.82 -8.55 -8.00
N HIS A 8 7.78 -9.34 -7.52
CA HIS A 8 7.49 -10.32 -6.48
C HIS A 8 6.79 -9.69 -5.27
N LYS A 9 7.28 -8.52 -4.84
CA LYS A 9 6.73 -7.77 -3.72
C LYS A 9 5.30 -7.29 -3.94
N THR A 10 4.96 -6.90 -5.17
CA THR A 10 3.59 -6.55 -5.56
C THR A 10 2.66 -7.77 -5.38
N ASN A 11 3.08 -8.96 -5.80
CA ASN A 11 2.29 -10.18 -5.63
C ASN A 11 2.11 -10.55 -4.14
N GLU A 12 3.17 -10.46 -3.34
CA GLU A 12 3.08 -10.67 -1.87
C GLU A 12 2.10 -9.68 -1.21
N THR A 13 2.14 -8.42 -1.62
CA THR A 13 1.26 -7.38 -1.09
C THR A 13 -0.20 -7.66 -1.46
N ILE A 14 -0.48 -8.07 -2.70
CA ILE A 14 -1.84 -8.45 -3.13
C ILE A 14 -2.35 -9.66 -2.34
N ALA A 15 -1.51 -10.67 -2.12
CA ALA A 15 -1.86 -11.83 -1.31
C ALA A 15 -2.20 -11.43 0.14
N THR A 16 -1.34 -10.63 0.77
CA THR A 16 -1.56 -10.10 2.13
C THR A 16 -2.86 -9.30 2.20
N ALA A 17 -3.12 -8.45 1.22
CA ALA A 17 -4.31 -7.62 1.19
C ALA A 17 -5.60 -8.43 0.94
N HIS A 18 -5.51 -9.53 0.20
CA HIS A 18 -6.60 -10.49 0.08
C HIS A 18 -6.86 -11.22 1.42
N GLU A 19 -5.83 -11.62 2.14
CA GLU A 19 -5.96 -12.20 3.49
C GLU A 19 -6.63 -11.22 4.46
N LEU A 20 -6.27 -9.93 4.41
CA LEU A 20 -6.93 -8.90 5.21
C LEU A 20 -8.44 -8.82 4.93
N ALA A 21 -8.86 -8.92 3.67
CA ALA A 21 -10.28 -8.93 3.31
C ALA A 21 -11.01 -10.17 3.83
N VAL A 22 -10.41 -11.35 3.66
CA VAL A 22 -10.96 -12.63 4.14
C VAL A 22 -11.09 -12.62 5.67
N ASN A 23 -10.05 -12.19 6.38
CA ASN A 23 -10.04 -12.15 7.84
C ASN A 23 -11.04 -11.14 8.41
N ALA A 24 -11.33 -10.06 7.68
CA ALA A 24 -12.36 -9.09 8.02
C ALA A 24 -13.79 -9.55 7.67
N GLY A 25 -13.95 -10.72 7.03
CA GLY A 25 -15.25 -11.20 6.54
C GLY A 25 -15.80 -10.37 5.37
N HIS A 26 -14.95 -9.62 4.67
CA HIS A 26 -15.35 -8.79 3.56
C HIS A 26 -15.43 -9.62 2.27
N ALA A 27 -16.59 -9.58 1.62
CA ALA A 27 -16.84 -10.32 0.38
C ALA A 27 -15.98 -9.83 -0.81
N GLN A 28 -15.41 -8.62 -0.71
CA GLN A 28 -14.62 -8.02 -1.78
C GLN A 28 -13.25 -7.59 -1.29
N PHE A 29 -12.26 -7.92 -2.10
CA PHE A 29 -10.96 -7.27 -2.07
C PHE A 29 -11.09 -5.84 -2.67
N THR A 30 -10.62 -4.83 -1.95
CA THR A 30 -10.77 -3.40 -2.32
C THR A 30 -9.46 -2.65 -2.11
N PRO A 31 -9.28 -1.45 -2.71
CA PRO A 31 -8.08 -0.63 -2.52
C PRO A 31 -7.75 -0.32 -1.05
N LEU A 32 -8.75 -0.31 -0.16
CA LEU A 32 -8.52 -0.09 1.27
C LEU A 32 -7.68 -1.21 1.91
N HIS A 33 -7.96 -2.47 1.57
CA HIS A 33 -7.15 -3.60 2.05
C HIS A 33 -5.73 -3.53 1.49
N LEU A 34 -5.59 -3.13 0.23
CA LEU A 34 -4.29 -2.95 -0.41
C LEU A 34 -3.46 -1.87 0.29
N ALA A 35 -4.07 -0.73 0.65
CA ALA A 35 -3.41 0.31 1.44
C ALA A 35 -2.98 -0.21 2.82
N GLY A 36 -3.85 -0.99 3.49
CA GLY A 36 -3.52 -1.61 4.77
C GLY A 36 -2.30 -2.54 4.67
N ALA A 37 -2.23 -3.39 3.65
CA ALA A 37 -1.10 -4.27 3.42
C ALA A 37 0.19 -3.49 3.09
N LEU A 38 0.10 -2.44 2.27
CA LEU A 38 1.25 -1.60 1.90
C LEU A 38 1.82 -0.82 3.10
N ILE A 39 0.98 -0.31 4.00
CA ILE A 39 1.42 0.41 5.21
C ILE A 39 2.03 -0.54 6.24
N SER A 40 1.55 -1.79 6.28
CA SER A 40 2.03 -2.80 7.24
C SER A 40 3.41 -3.36 6.89
N ASP A 41 3.94 -3.06 5.70
CA ASP A 41 5.31 -3.40 5.33
C ASP A 41 6.27 -2.23 5.64
N PRO A 42 7.02 -2.27 6.75
CA PRO A 42 7.94 -1.20 7.14
C PRO A 42 9.13 -1.06 6.19
N THR A 43 9.40 -2.08 5.38
CA THR A 43 10.48 -2.05 4.37
C THR A 43 10.00 -1.55 3.01
N GLY A 44 8.69 -1.37 2.84
CA GLY A 44 8.06 -1.02 1.58
C GLY A 44 8.29 0.45 1.18
N ILE A 45 8.28 0.70 -0.14
CA ILE A 45 8.41 2.05 -0.69
C ILE A 45 7.19 2.94 -0.40
N PHE A 46 6.03 2.34 -0.11
CA PHE A 46 4.78 3.08 0.11
C PHE A 46 4.84 3.94 1.36
N LEU A 47 5.38 3.40 2.46
CA LEU A 47 5.55 4.16 3.70
C LEU A 47 6.56 5.31 3.53
N GLN A 48 7.66 5.06 2.81
CA GLN A 48 8.65 6.09 2.46
C GLN A 48 8.04 7.20 1.61
N ALA A 49 7.18 6.85 0.65
CA ALA A 49 6.47 7.81 -0.18
C ALA A 49 5.51 8.67 0.65
N ILE A 50 4.78 8.10 1.62
CA ILE A 50 3.92 8.85 2.54
C ILE A 50 4.75 9.85 3.36
N SER A 51 5.86 9.41 3.96
CA SER A 51 6.72 10.30 4.76
C SER A 51 7.35 11.43 3.92
N SER A 52 7.70 11.13 2.67
CA SER A 52 8.23 12.13 1.74
C SER A 52 7.15 13.15 1.33
N ALA A 53 5.91 12.69 1.12
CA ALA A 53 4.77 13.54 0.76
C ALA A 53 4.32 14.48 1.89
N ASP A 54 4.54 14.08 3.15
CA ASP A 54 4.33 14.97 4.30
C ASP A 54 5.39 16.09 4.34
N SER A 55 6.65 15.75 4.04
CA SER A 55 7.79 16.69 4.09
C SER A 55 7.75 17.74 2.98
N GLU A 56 7.23 17.41 1.79
CA GLU A 56 7.05 18.37 0.68
C GLU A 56 5.95 19.40 0.97
N ASN A 57 4.90 19.02 1.71
CA ASN A 57 3.85 19.95 2.13
C ASN A 57 4.38 21.00 3.13
N ALA A 58 5.25 20.58 4.05
CA ALA A 58 5.90 21.48 5.00
C ALA A 58 6.87 22.49 4.35
N THR A 59 7.42 22.17 3.18
CA THR A 59 8.32 23.07 2.43
C THR A 59 7.59 24.02 1.49
N GLN A 60 6.42 23.65 0.96
CA GLN A 60 5.60 24.52 0.11
C GLN A 60 4.77 25.56 0.88
N SER A 61 4.50 25.34 2.17
CA SER A 61 3.76 26.29 3.03
C SER A 61 4.60 27.50 3.51
N LYS A 62 5.86 27.66 3.04
CA LYS A 62 6.79 28.72 3.47
C LYS A 62 7.12 29.78 2.39
N THR A 63 6.37 29.84 1.30
CA THR A 63 6.47 30.86 0.24
C THR A 63 5.16 31.59 0.05
#